data_AF-A0A2U2JDJ5-F1
#
_entry.id   AF-A0A2U2JDJ5-F1
#
_cell.length_a   1.000
_cell.length_b   1.000
_cell.length_c   1.000
_cell.angle_alpha   90.00
_cell.angle_beta   90.00
_cell.angle_gamma   90.00
#
_symmetry.space_group_name_H-M   'P 1'
#
loop_
_entity.id
_entity.type
_entity.pdbx_description
1 polymer ?
#
loop_
_entity_poly.entity_id
_entity_poly.type
_entity_poly.pdbx_seq_one_letter_code
_entity_poly.pdbx_strand_id
1 'polypeptide(L)'
;MGENKNIEELDAFARKYVKEIPKEKISLDFTASVMNKILLQSQQKVFTTKALISKKGWFVIAIVVLAIVLIPFKNLEQSFLNFPEFNFSFLEKFQFLNLLESVNISNTVLYAIFFFGLMIIAQVFVLKNYFNKRFS
;
A
#
# COMPACT_ATOMS: atom_id res chain seq x y z
N MET A 1 -15.36 -40.24 -58.33
CA MET A 1 -15.48 -38.93 -59.04
C MET A 1 -16.93 -38.47 -58.87
N GLY A 2 -17.24 -37.63 -57.88
CA GLY A 2 -18.66 -37.26 -57.65
C GLY A 2 -19.01 -36.29 -56.50
N GLU A 3 -18.18 -36.10 -55.48
CA GLU A 3 -18.66 -35.44 -54.24
C GLU A 3 -18.43 -33.93 -54.11
N ASN A 4 -17.67 -33.28 -55.01
CA ASN A 4 -17.24 -31.88 -54.81
C ASN A 4 -17.96 -30.83 -55.68
N LYS A 5 -19.07 -31.18 -56.33
CA LYS A 5 -19.81 -30.25 -57.21
C LYS A 5 -20.81 -29.35 -56.49
N ASN A 6 -21.14 -29.65 -55.24
CA ASN A 6 -22.20 -28.96 -54.48
C ASN A 6 -21.68 -27.94 -53.45
N ILE A 7 -20.37 -27.86 -53.21
CA ILE A 7 -19.80 -26.97 -52.18
C ILE A 7 -19.96 -25.48 -52.52
N GLU A 8 -19.87 -25.13 -53.81
CA GLU A 8 -20.09 -23.75 -54.27
C GLU A 8 -21.57 -23.38 -54.20
N GLU A 9 -22.47 -24.32 -54.49
CA GLU A 9 -23.92 -24.09 -54.39
C GLU A 9 -24.36 -23.92 -52.94
N LEU A 10 -23.81 -24.73 -52.01
CA LEU A 10 -24.03 -24.57 -50.57
C LEU A 10 -23.43 -23.26 -50.02
N ASP A 11 -22.23 -22.85 -50.46
CA ASP A 11 -21.65 -21.57 -50.06
C ASP A 11 -22.45 -20.39 -50.61
N ALA A 12 -22.90 -20.47 -51.87
CA ALA A 12 -23.78 -19.47 -52.48
C ALA A 12 -25.13 -19.36 -51.74
N PHE A 13 -25.71 -20.50 -51.34
CA PHE A 13 -26.93 -20.55 -50.54
C PHE A 13 -26.74 -19.93 -49.15
N ALA A 14 -25.67 -20.30 -48.44
CA ALA A 14 -25.35 -19.75 -47.13
C ALA A 14 -25.12 -18.22 -47.20
N ARG A 15 -24.37 -17.75 -48.20
CA ARG A 15 -24.13 -16.32 -48.41
C ARG A 15 -25.39 -15.55 -48.76
N LYS A 16 -26.33 -16.15 -49.51
CA LYS A 16 -27.62 -15.54 -49.82
C LYS A 16 -28.45 -15.35 -48.54
N TYR A 17 -28.57 -16.39 -47.74
CA TYR A 17 -29.28 -16.32 -46.45
C TYR A 17 -28.67 -15.28 -45.50
N VAL A 18 -27.33 -15.26 -45.36
CA VAL A 18 -26.66 -14.28 -44.50
C VAL A 18 -26.85 -12.84 -44.98
N LYS A 19 -26.97 -12.61 -46.30
CA LYS A 19 -27.25 -11.28 -46.87
C LYS A 19 -28.71 -10.84 -46.71
N GLU A 20 -29.64 -11.79 -46.66
CA GLU A 20 -31.07 -11.55 -46.47
C GLU A 20 -31.42 -11.27 -44.99
N ILE A 21 -30.57 -11.64 -44.04
CA ILE A 21 -30.73 -11.26 -42.64
C ILE A 21 -30.66 -9.72 -42.53
N PRO A 22 -31.71 -9.06 -42.02
CA PRO A 22 -31.68 -7.61 -41.83
C PRO A 22 -30.55 -7.25 -40.88
N LYS A 23 -29.63 -6.40 -41.34
CA LYS A 23 -28.51 -5.94 -40.54
C LYS A 23 -29.05 -5.21 -39.32
N GLU A 24 -28.74 -5.72 -38.13
CA GLU A 24 -29.05 -5.03 -36.89
C GLU A 24 -28.36 -3.66 -36.91
N LYS A 25 -29.16 -2.60 -36.89
CA LYS A 25 -28.64 -1.24 -36.73
C LYS A 25 -28.32 -1.04 -35.26
N ILE A 26 -27.07 -0.68 -35.00
CA ILE A 26 -26.66 -0.15 -33.70
C ILE A 26 -27.59 1.02 -33.33
N SER A 27 -28.02 1.06 -32.07
CA SER A 27 -28.84 2.16 -31.58
C SER A 27 -28.12 3.49 -31.74
N LEU A 28 -28.84 4.55 -32.08
CA LEU A 28 -28.26 5.89 -32.30
C LEU A 28 -27.46 6.37 -31.07
N ASP A 29 -27.89 5.96 -29.87
CA ASP A 29 -27.29 6.34 -28.60
C ASP A 29 -26.27 5.33 -28.06
N PHE A 30 -25.87 4.32 -28.85
CA PHE A 30 -24.94 3.28 -28.39
C PHE A 30 -23.64 3.87 -27.84
N THR A 31 -23.01 4.76 -28.62
CA THR A 31 -21.76 5.43 -28.21
C THR A 31 -21.95 6.26 -26.96
N ALA A 32 -23.07 6.99 -26.85
CA ALA A 32 -23.38 7.80 -25.67
C ALA A 32 -23.61 6.93 -24.43
N SER A 33 -24.33 5.81 -24.56
CA SER A 33 -24.60 4.87 -23.47
C SER A 33 -23.34 4.16 -22.98
N VAL A 34 -22.47 3.74 -23.91
CA VAL A 34 -21.16 3.14 -23.58
C VAL A 34 -20.26 4.16 -22.90
N MET A 35 -20.14 5.37 -23.44
CA MET A 35 -19.30 6.42 -22.86
C MET A 35 -19.79 6.82 -21.46
N ASN A 36 -21.11 6.90 -21.26
CA ASN A 36 -21.68 7.20 -19.95
C ASN A 36 -21.39 6.09 -18.92
N LYS A 37 -21.51 4.82 -19.31
CA LYS A 37 -21.11 3.69 -18.44
C LYS A 37 -19.61 3.70 -18.12
N ILE A 38 -18.76 4.01 -19.10
CA ILE A 38 -17.31 4.14 -18.90
C ILE A 38 -16.98 5.29 -17.94
N LEU A 39 -17.64 6.45 -18.09
CA LEU A 39 -17.44 7.61 -17.21
C LEU A 39 -17.91 7.33 -15.78
N LEU A 40 -19.05 6.66 -15.61
CA LEU A 40 -19.53 6.25 -14.29
C LEU A 40 -18.56 5.26 -13.62
N GLN A 41 -17.99 4.32 -14.39
CA GLN A 41 -17.02 3.36 -13.90
C GLN A 41 -15.63 3.98 -13.64
N SER A 42 -15.21 4.97 -14.42
CA SER A 42 -13.94 5.68 -14.20
C SER A 42 -14.02 6.63 -13.00
N GLN A 43 -15.20 7.21 -12.74
CA GLN A 43 -15.48 8.00 -11.54
C GLN A 43 -15.66 7.14 -10.28
N GLN A 44 -15.98 5.85 -10.43
CA GLN A 44 -15.87 4.86 -9.35
C GLN A 44 -14.39 4.57 -9.06
N LYS A 45 -13.75 5.57 -8.44
CA LYS A 45 -12.52 5.50 -7.66
C LYS A 45 -11.57 4.43 -8.17
N VAL A 46 -10.71 4.83 -9.12
CA VAL A 46 -9.33 4.33 -9.18
C VAL A 46 -8.90 4.11 -7.74
N PHE A 47 -8.68 2.84 -7.35
CA PHE A 47 -8.47 2.42 -5.97
C PHE A 47 -7.45 3.34 -5.31
N THR A 48 -7.91 4.38 -4.61
CA THR A 48 -7.00 5.28 -3.93
C THR A 48 -6.53 4.47 -2.73
N THR A 49 -5.25 4.11 -2.75
CA THR A 49 -4.60 3.46 -1.63
C THR A 49 -4.65 4.43 -0.45
N LYS A 50 -5.75 4.38 0.30
CA LYS A 50 -5.92 5.14 1.52
C LYS A 50 -4.91 4.58 2.49
N ALA A 51 -3.89 5.37 2.82
CA ALA A 51 -2.91 4.97 3.82
C ALA A 51 -3.64 4.56 5.11
N LEU A 52 -3.39 3.33 5.57
CA LEU A 52 -4.03 2.76 6.78
C LEU A 52 -3.81 3.64 8.01
N ILE A 53 -2.66 4.32 8.07
CA ILE A 53 -2.29 5.26 9.12
C ILE A 53 -2.11 6.64 8.48
N SER A 54 -2.79 7.64 9.02
CA SER A 54 -2.64 9.04 8.59
C SER A 54 -1.21 9.53 8.84
N LYS A 55 -0.75 10.54 8.09
CA LYS A 55 0.59 11.14 8.31
C LYS A 55 0.81 11.60 9.76
N LYS A 56 -0.27 12.03 10.43
CA LYS A 56 -0.25 12.42 11.85
C LYS A 56 -0.06 11.21 12.78
N GLY A 57 -0.69 10.07 12.48
CA GLY A 57 -0.52 8.82 13.24
C GLY A 57 0.92 8.30 13.19
N TRP A 58 1.58 8.40 12.04
CA TRP A 58 3.01 8.08 11.92
C TRP A 58 3.91 8.94 12.79
N PHE A 59 3.58 10.23 12.98
CA PHE A 59 4.34 11.11 13.86
C PHE A 59 4.24 10.70 15.33
N VAL A 60 3.04 10.32 15.79
CA VAL A 60 2.83 9.82 17.16
C VAL A 60 3.63 8.53 17.39
N ILE A 61 3.60 7.59 16.44
CA ILE A 61 4.36 6.34 16.52
C ILE A 61 5.87 6.62 16.61
N ALA A 62 6.37 7.56 15.79
CA ALA A 62 7.78 7.93 15.83
C ALA A 62 8.21 8.49 17.19
N ILE A 63 7.37 9.34 17.81
CA ILE A 63 7.64 9.88 19.16
C ILE A 63 7.69 8.77 20.21
N VAL A 64 6.74 7.83 20.16
CA VAL A 64 6.69 6.71 21.13
C VAL A 64 7.92 5.82 21.00
N VAL A 65 8.31 5.46 19.77
CA VAL A 65 9.52 4.67 19.52
C VAL A 65 10.76 5.39 20.03
N LEU A 66 10.86 6.70 19.79
CA LEU A 66 11.99 7.52 20.21
C LEU A 66 12.06 7.64 21.74
N ALA A 67 10.92 7.75 22.43
CA ALA A 67 10.87 7.73 23.89
C ALA A 67 11.37 6.38 24.46
N ILE A 68 10.93 5.26 23.91
CA ILE A 68 11.35 3.91 24.36
C ILE A 68 12.86 3.73 24.21
N VAL A 69 13.43 4.23 23.11
CA VAL A 69 14.87 4.18 22.87
C VAL A 69 15.64 5.07 23.84
N LEU A 70 15.15 6.28 24.14
CA LEU A 70 15.86 7.27 24.97
C LEU A 70 15.79 7.01 26.48
N ILE A 71 14.73 6.37 26.98
CA ILE A 71 14.59 6.03 28.41
C ILE A 71 15.81 5.29 28.97
N PRO A 72 16.31 4.19 28.36
CA PRO A 72 17.47 3.48 28.89
C PRO A 72 18.79 4.26 28.78
N PHE A 73 18.92 5.21 27.84
CA PHE A 73 20.12 6.07 27.76
C PHE A 73 20.22 7.07 28.93
N LYS A 74 19.12 7.39 29.61
CA LYS A 74 19.16 8.28 30.78
C LYS A 74 19.85 7.67 32.01
N ASN A 75 19.90 6.34 32.11
CA ASN A 75 20.58 5.64 33.20
C ASN A 75 22.11 5.56 33.01
N LEU A 76 22.62 6.07 31.88
CA LEU A 76 24.05 6.17 31.62
C LEU A 76 24.56 7.47 32.26
N GLU A 77 25.07 7.37 33.49
CA GLU A 77 25.53 8.47 34.36
C GLU A 77 26.67 9.37 33.81
N GLN A 78 26.96 9.35 32.51
CA GLN A 78 28.00 10.20 31.90
C GLN A 78 27.40 11.18 30.89
N SER A 79 26.82 12.23 31.49
CA SER A 79 26.94 13.64 31.12
C SER A 79 27.42 13.94 29.69
N PHE A 80 26.47 14.13 28.76
CA PHE A 80 26.72 14.98 27.58
C PHE A 80 25.53 15.85 27.17
N LEU A 81 24.31 15.59 27.66
CA LEU A 81 23.13 16.39 27.33
C LEU A 81 22.23 16.53 28.56
N ASN A 82 22.20 17.74 29.16
CA ASN A 82 21.24 18.13 30.18
C ASN A 82 19.84 18.18 29.56
N PHE A 83 19.22 17.01 29.39
CA PHE A 83 17.80 16.93 29.06
C PHE A 83 16.99 17.27 30.30
N PRO A 84 15.90 18.06 30.18
CA PRO A 84 15.01 18.30 31.30
C PRO A 84 14.52 16.97 31.88
N GLU A 85 14.41 16.94 33.21
CA GLU A 85 13.86 15.83 33.97
C GLU A 85 12.38 15.63 33.61
N PHE A 86 12.14 14.93 32.51
CA PHE A 86 10.82 14.40 32.20
C PHE A 86 10.46 13.37 33.26
N ASN A 87 9.54 13.74 34.15
CA ASN A 87 8.96 12.85 35.14
C ASN A 87 8.08 11.82 34.44
N PHE A 88 8.60 10.60 34.30
CA PHE A 88 7.91 9.47 33.72
C PHE A 88 7.03 8.71 34.74
N SER A 89 6.61 9.33 35.85
CA SER A 89 5.78 8.67 36.88
C SER A 89 4.44 8.11 36.33
N PHE A 90 3.97 8.59 35.17
CA PHE A 90 2.83 8.00 34.46
C PHE A 90 3.10 6.60 33.90
N LEU A 91 4.36 6.27 33.63
CA LEU A 91 4.80 4.97 33.12
C LEU A 91 4.79 3.90 34.23
N GLU A 92 5.07 4.25 35.49
CA GLU A 92 5.00 3.32 36.64
C GLU A 92 3.61 2.69 36.83
N LYS A 93 2.55 3.35 36.35
CA LYS A 93 1.18 2.79 36.37
C LYS A 93 0.98 1.64 35.40
N PHE A 94 1.87 1.46 34.42
CA PHE A 94 1.80 0.39 33.43
C PHE A 94 2.64 -0.81 33.90
N GLN A 95 1.96 -1.82 34.46
CA GLN A 95 2.57 -3.06 34.97
C GLN A 95 3.49 -3.80 33.96
N PHE A 96 3.33 -3.54 32.66
CA PHE A 96 4.20 -4.09 31.61
C PHE A 96 5.65 -3.60 31.70
N LEU A 97 5.89 -2.40 32.24
CA LEU A 97 7.24 -1.83 32.34
C LEU A 97 8.07 -2.46 33.46
N ASN A 98 7.44 -2.94 34.54
CA ASN A 98 8.14 -3.74 35.57
C ASN A 98 8.74 -5.04 35.01
N LEU A 99 8.16 -5.60 33.94
CA LEU A 99 8.73 -6.77 33.27
C LEU A 99 10.01 -6.41 32.51
N LEU A 100 10.09 -5.20 31.94
CA LEU A 100 11.29 -4.71 31.26
C LEU A 100 12.38 -4.24 32.24
N GLU A 101 11.99 -3.77 33.42
CA GLU A 101 12.91 -3.38 34.50
C GLU A 101 13.70 -4.58 35.05
N SER A 102 13.10 -5.78 35.04
CA SER A 102 13.79 -7.03 35.39
C SER A 102 14.81 -7.52 34.37
N VAL A 103 14.83 -6.91 33.16
CA VAL A 103 15.72 -7.29 32.07
C VAL A 103 16.91 -6.32 32.03
N ASN A 104 18.06 -6.77 32.51
CA ASN A 104 19.32 -6.06 32.35
C ASN A 104 19.79 -6.12 30.88
N ILE A 105 19.36 -5.16 30.07
CA ILE A 105 19.86 -4.98 28.71
C ILE A 105 21.25 -4.32 28.76
N SER A 106 22.22 -4.93 28.09
CA SER A 106 23.56 -4.34 27.95
C SER A 106 23.56 -3.15 26.98
N ASN A 107 24.46 -2.18 27.21
CA ASN A 107 24.62 -1.01 26.33
C ASN A 107 24.89 -1.39 24.88
N THR A 108 25.64 -2.47 24.64
CA THR A 108 25.89 -3.01 23.29
C THR A 108 24.60 -3.42 22.59
N VAL A 109 23.66 -4.04 23.31
CA VAL A 109 22.36 -4.42 22.76
C VAL A 109 21.50 -3.19 22.45
N LEU A 110 21.54 -2.15 23.30
CA LEU A 110 20.86 -0.87 23.02
C LEU A 110 21.38 -0.21 21.74
N TYR A 111 22.71 -0.11 21.60
CA TYR A 111 23.32 0.44 20.40
C TYR A 111 22.96 -0.40 19.16
N ALA A 112 22.99 -1.72 19.27
CA ALA A 112 22.61 -2.60 18.17
C ALA A 112 21.15 -2.38 17.74
N ILE A 113 20.21 -2.31 18.68
CA ILE A 113 18.78 -2.05 18.40
C ILE A 113 18.61 -0.68 17.74
N PHE A 114 19.31 0.34 18.24
CA PHE A 114 19.24 1.69 17.68
C PHE A 114 19.72 1.75 16.23
N PHE A 115 20.92 1.24 15.96
CA PHE A 115 21.49 1.22 14.61
C PHE A 115 20.66 0.34 13.66
N PHE A 116 20.16 -0.79 14.14
CA PHE A 116 19.29 -1.67 13.36
C PHE A 116 17.97 -0.99 12.99
N GLY A 117 17.36 -0.28 13.93
CA GLY A 117 16.16 0.53 13.69
C GLY A 117 16.41 1.63 12.64
N LEU A 118 17.53 2.33 12.74
CA LEU A 118 17.96 3.32 11.73
C LEU A 118 18.10 2.70 10.34
N MET A 119 18.70 1.51 10.25
CA MET A 119 18.84 0.78 9.00
C MET A 119 17.48 0.43 8.38
N ILE A 120 16.52 -0.05 9.18
CA ILE A 120 15.17 -0.36 8.70
C ILE A 120 14.49 0.89 8.13
N ILE A 121 14.60 2.03 8.82
CA ILE A 121 14.03 3.30 8.33
C ILE A 121 14.64 3.68 6.98
N ALA A 122 15.97 3.57 6.85
CA ALA A 122 16.66 3.85 5.60
C ALA A 122 16.19 2.91 4.47
N GLN A 123 16.07 1.60 4.74
CA GLN A 123 15.57 0.61 3.78
C GLN A 123 14.14 0.93 3.33
N VAL A 124 13.25 1.27 4.26
CA VAL A 124 11.86 1.66 3.94
C VAL A 124 11.83 2.91 3.07
N PHE A 125 12.70 3.89 3.32
CA PHE A 125 12.78 5.10 2.50
C PHE A 125 13.23 4.79 1.06
N VAL A 126 14.25 3.95 0.90
CA VAL A 126 14.75 3.51 -0.42
C VAL A 126 13.66 2.75 -1.17
N LEU A 127 12.99 1.79 -0.54
CA LEU A 127 11.90 1.03 -1.14
C LEU A 127 10.74 1.95 -1.55
N LYS A 128 10.34 2.86 -0.66
CA LYS A 128 9.26 3.82 -0.92
C LYS A 128 9.59 4.71 -2.12
N ASN A 129 10.83 5.18 -2.24
CA ASN A 129 11.27 5.99 -3.36
C ASN A 129 11.29 5.18 -4.67
N TYR A 130 11.75 3.92 -4.62
CA TYR A 130 11.75 3.02 -5.76
C TYR A 130 10.33 2.75 -6.29
N PHE A 131 9.39 2.42 -5.41
CA PHE A 131 8.00 2.17 -5.80
C PHE A 131 7.27 3.43 -6.28
N ASN A 132 7.52 4.59 -5.65
CA ASN A 132 6.95 5.86 -6.13
C ASN A 132 7.41 6.19 -7.56
N LYS A 133 8.65 5.89 -7.93
CA LYS A 133 9.15 6.10 -9.31
C LYS A 133 8.59 5.12 -10.33
N ARG A 134 8.13 3.94 -9.90
CA ARG A 134 7.62 2.88 -10.79
C ARG A 134 6.11 2.98 -11.05
N PHE A 135 5.36 3.58 -10.11
CA PHE A 135 3.91 3.68 -10.15
C PHE A 135 3.37 5.13 -10.24
N SER A 136 4.26 6.10 -10.48
CA SER A 136 3.91 7.48 -10.85
C SER A 136 4.27 7.73 -12.31
#